data_AF-A0AAT9HFN5-F1
#
_entry.id   AF-A0AAT9HFN5-F1
#
_cell.length_a   1.000
_cell.length_b   1.000
_cell.length_c   1.000
_cell.angle_alpha   90.00
_cell.angle_beta   90.00
_cell.angle_gamma   90.00
#
_symmetry.space_group_name_H-M   'P 1'
#
loop_
_entity.id
_entity.type
_entity.pdbx_description
1 polymer ?
#
loop_
_entity_poly.entity_id
_entity_poly.type
_entity_poly.pdbx_seq_one_letter_code
_entity_poly.pdbx_strand_id
1 'polypeptide(L)'
;MSARPHSQALPSRRLFLGAAAATTAALAADLSLGARSAQAADSAYVMGYFTESPSGLGTDYGLHLAVSTDSLNWTPLNQNNPVVTPTAGAGGLRDPFILRKREGGFIVIATDLKGTDWGYNSQTIHVWDSADLRSFTNYRRPHLHDMVTHSWAPEAFWDASRGQYGIIYSSVNSSGHSVLMVNYTSDFTTVSAPQVFFDPGYDIIDGDMAVGVNGVNYLYFKSSSTGAWSAPAPPH
;
A
#
# COMPACT_ATOMS: atom_id res chain seq x y z
N MET A 1 50.60 28.04 98.07
CA MET A 1 50.55 26.73 98.76
C MET A 1 49.90 25.73 97.82
N SER A 2 50.57 24.60 97.55
CA SER A 2 50.10 23.31 96.98
C SER A 2 49.16 23.28 95.77
N ALA A 3 49.28 22.42 94.77
CA ALA A 3 50.24 21.40 94.35
C ALA A 3 49.78 20.97 92.93
N ARG A 4 50.70 20.62 92.03
CA ARG A 4 50.46 19.64 90.94
C ARG A 4 50.76 18.24 91.53
N PRO A 5 50.33 17.06 90.98
CA PRO A 5 50.23 16.66 89.56
C PRO A 5 48.99 15.76 89.25
N HIS A 6 48.64 15.32 88.04
CA HIS A 6 49.26 14.23 87.25
C HIS A 6 48.68 14.15 85.82
N SER A 7 49.55 13.73 84.91
CA SER A 7 49.38 13.42 83.48
C SER A 7 48.93 11.97 83.27
N GLN A 8 48.14 11.66 82.22
CA GLN A 8 48.34 10.51 81.30
C GLN A 8 47.73 10.74 79.89
N ALA A 9 48.33 10.05 78.90
CA ALA A 9 48.41 10.19 77.43
C ALA A 9 47.16 9.79 76.58
N LEU A 10 46.80 10.53 75.49
CA LEU A 10 46.98 10.32 73.99
C LEU A 10 46.17 9.16 73.35
N PRO A 11 45.83 9.11 72.01
CA PRO A 11 46.27 9.94 70.87
C PRO A 11 45.21 10.38 69.80
N SER A 12 45.60 11.41 69.02
CA SER A 12 45.46 11.62 67.56
C SER A 12 44.41 10.86 66.72
N ARG A 13 43.64 11.61 65.90
CA ARG A 13 43.62 11.42 64.43
C ARG A 13 43.26 12.72 63.69
N ARG A 14 43.98 12.91 62.59
CA ARG A 14 44.07 14.05 61.69
C ARG A 14 42.81 14.31 60.85
N LEU A 15 42.64 15.59 60.47
CA LEU A 15 42.15 16.20 59.21
C LEU A 15 40.85 15.62 58.57
N PHE A 16 39.92 16.42 58.05
CA PHE A 16 40.08 17.40 56.97
C PHE A 16 38.88 18.37 56.91
N LEU A 17 39.16 19.58 56.41
CA LEU A 17 38.21 20.54 55.87
C LEU A 17 37.30 19.92 54.80
N GLY A 18 36.06 20.41 54.71
CA GLY A 18 35.21 20.24 53.53
C GLY A 18 34.17 21.34 53.44
N ALA A 19 34.44 22.35 52.61
CA ALA A 19 33.52 23.41 52.27
C ALA A 19 32.31 22.85 51.50
N ALA A 20 31.09 23.20 51.93
CA ALA A 20 29.88 22.91 51.17
C ALA A 20 29.71 23.98 50.07
N ALA A 21 30.10 23.64 48.84
CA ALA A 21 29.69 24.36 47.64
C ALA A 21 28.33 23.82 47.21
N ALA A 22 27.35 24.71 47.04
CA ALA A 22 26.02 24.39 46.57
C ALA A 22 26.06 23.85 45.13
N THR A 23 25.47 22.67 44.91
CA THR A 23 25.19 22.14 43.58
C THR A 23 23.73 22.42 43.24
N THR A 24 23.50 23.38 42.34
CA THR A 24 22.24 23.49 41.60
C THR A 24 22.12 22.29 40.66
N ALA A 25 21.16 21.41 40.92
CA ALA A 25 20.80 20.33 40.00
C ALA A 25 20.04 20.93 38.79
N ALA A 26 20.67 20.95 37.63
CA ALA A 26 19.97 21.19 36.38
C ALA A 26 19.24 19.90 35.97
N LEU A 27 17.90 19.92 35.93
CA LEU A 27 17.12 18.89 35.26
C LEU A 27 17.36 19.01 33.75
N ALA A 28 18.12 18.09 33.16
CA ALA A 28 18.07 17.85 31.73
C ALA A 28 16.77 17.09 31.44
N ALA A 29 15.77 17.78 30.88
CA ALA A 29 14.64 17.11 30.26
C ALA A 29 15.14 16.44 28.98
N ASP A 30 15.22 15.10 28.99
CA ASP A 30 15.53 14.32 27.80
C ASP A 30 14.31 14.36 26.87
N LEU A 31 14.26 15.38 26.02
CA LEU A 31 13.38 15.43 24.86
C LEU A 31 13.94 14.48 23.80
N SER A 32 13.83 13.17 24.05
CA SER A 32 13.83 12.19 22.97
C SER A 32 12.51 12.36 22.21
N LEU A 33 12.38 13.47 21.47
CA LEU A 33 11.54 13.54 20.28
C LEU A 33 12.01 12.37 19.44
N GLY A 34 11.26 11.27 19.47
CA GLY A 34 11.56 10.08 18.68
C GLY A 34 11.92 10.56 17.28
N ALA A 35 13.16 10.31 16.89
CA ALA A 35 13.61 10.60 15.55
C ALA A 35 12.62 9.88 14.64
N ARG A 36 11.69 10.64 14.05
CA ARG A 36 10.93 10.15 12.91
C ARG A 36 12.02 9.76 11.94
N SER A 37 12.14 8.47 11.66
CA SER A 37 12.96 7.97 10.58
C SER A 37 12.72 8.91 9.41
N ALA A 38 13.77 9.62 8.99
CA ALA A 38 13.69 10.47 7.81
C ALA A 38 13.28 9.53 6.69
N GLN A 39 12.01 9.56 6.32
CA GLN A 39 11.52 8.94 5.11
C GLN A 39 12.36 9.63 4.03
N ALA A 40 13.33 8.91 3.45
CA ALA A 40 14.02 9.43 2.29
C ALA A 40 12.91 9.86 1.32
N ALA A 41 12.92 11.12 0.90
CA ALA A 41 11.97 11.56 -0.11
C ALA A 41 12.10 10.57 -1.27
N ASP A 42 11.00 9.91 -1.65
CA ASP A 42 11.01 8.94 -2.73
C ASP A 42 11.61 9.65 -3.96
N SER A 43 12.82 9.24 -4.34
CA SER A 43 13.63 9.98 -5.31
C SER A 43 13.18 9.76 -6.75
N ALA A 44 12.18 8.89 -6.94
CA ALA A 44 11.60 8.50 -8.21
C ALA A 44 10.24 7.84 -8.00
N TYR A 45 9.45 7.82 -9.07
CA TYR A 45 8.18 7.13 -9.22
C TYR A 45 8.37 5.85 -10.04
N VAL A 46 7.51 4.86 -9.80
CA VAL A 46 7.38 3.66 -10.61
C VAL A 46 5.94 3.56 -11.11
N MET A 47 5.78 3.13 -12.36
CA MET A 47 4.49 2.85 -12.98
C MET A 47 4.46 1.39 -13.40
N GLY A 48 3.42 0.66 -12.99
CA GLY A 48 3.01 -0.58 -13.62
C GLY A 48 2.10 -0.28 -14.80
N TYR A 49 2.30 -0.94 -15.94
CA TYR A 49 1.44 -0.79 -17.11
C TYR A 49 1.44 -2.06 -17.96
N PHE A 50 0.54 -2.12 -18.93
CA PHE A 50 0.53 -3.08 -20.03
C PHE A 50 0.57 -2.27 -21.34
N THR A 51 0.90 -2.90 -22.46
CA THR A 51 0.95 -2.19 -23.75
C THR A 51 -0.20 -2.61 -24.67
N GLU A 52 -0.79 -1.62 -25.31
CA GLU A 52 -1.73 -1.81 -26.41
C GLU A 52 -1.34 -0.89 -27.55
N SER A 53 -1.53 -1.36 -28.79
CA SER A 53 -1.34 -0.54 -29.97
C SER A 53 -2.52 -0.71 -30.94
N PRO A 54 -2.92 0.34 -31.68
CA PRO A 54 -4.04 0.25 -32.62
C PRO A 54 -3.85 -0.82 -33.70
N SER A 55 -2.59 -1.11 -34.08
CA SER A 55 -2.26 -2.14 -35.06
C SER A 55 -2.03 -3.53 -34.45
N GLY A 56 -2.11 -3.67 -33.13
CA GLY A 56 -1.71 -4.87 -32.39
C GLY A 56 -0.19 -5.10 -32.31
N LEU A 57 0.60 -4.45 -33.17
CA LEU A 57 2.07 -4.54 -33.14
C LEU A 57 2.61 -3.84 -31.89
N GLY A 58 3.18 -4.61 -30.95
CA GLY A 58 3.65 -4.11 -29.66
C GLY A 58 2.60 -4.16 -28.54
N THR A 59 1.47 -4.85 -28.75
CA THR A 59 0.52 -5.18 -27.69
C THR A 59 1.08 -6.33 -26.83
N ASP A 60 1.10 -6.13 -25.53
CA ASP A 60 1.52 -7.11 -24.53
C ASP A 60 0.71 -6.90 -23.24
N TYR A 61 -0.01 -7.94 -22.83
CA TYR A 61 -0.84 -7.97 -21.62
C TYR A 61 -0.09 -8.59 -20.44
N GLY A 62 1.24 -8.51 -20.43
CA GLY A 62 2.06 -8.69 -19.24
C GLY A 62 2.20 -7.40 -18.43
N LEU A 63 2.79 -7.50 -17.24
CA LEU A 63 3.19 -6.36 -16.43
C LEU A 63 4.49 -5.80 -16.99
N HIS A 64 4.49 -4.53 -17.37
CA HIS A 64 5.67 -3.72 -17.67
C HIS A 64 5.88 -2.72 -16.54
N LEU A 65 7.13 -2.26 -16.39
CA LEU A 65 7.48 -1.23 -15.42
C LEU A 65 8.21 -0.07 -16.09
N ALA A 66 7.93 1.14 -15.64
CA ALA A 66 8.66 2.35 -16.02
C ALA A 66 8.98 3.17 -14.78
N VAL A 67 10.03 3.99 -14.87
CA VAL A 67 10.45 4.90 -13.79
C VAL A 67 10.47 6.34 -14.26
N SER A 68 10.24 7.26 -13.33
CA SER A 68 10.29 8.69 -13.59
C SER A 68 10.82 9.44 -12.38
N THR A 69 11.57 10.51 -12.57
CA THR A 69 11.98 11.42 -11.47
C THR A 69 11.01 12.60 -11.29
N ASP A 70 10.12 12.83 -12.26
CA ASP A 70 9.23 14.01 -12.30
C ASP A 70 7.75 13.65 -12.48
N SER A 71 7.40 12.36 -12.55
CA SER A 71 6.06 11.82 -12.84
C SER A 71 5.47 12.17 -14.23
N LEU A 72 6.23 12.87 -15.07
CA LEU A 72 5.81 13.31 -16.41
C LEU A 72 6.54 12.55 -17.51
N ASN A 73 7.85 12.35 -17.34
CA ASN A 73 8.72 11.67 -18.30
C ASN A 73 9.06 10.28 -17.78
N TRP A 74 8.64 9.25 -18.51
CA TRP A 74 8.75 7.86 -18.09
C TRP A 74 9.76 7.10 -18.93
N THR A 75 10.69 6.40 -18.28
CA THR A 75 11.66 5.50 -18.93
C THR A 75 11.23 4.05 -18.69
N PRO A 76 10.92 3.28 -19.74
CA PRO A 76 10.57 1.87 -19.59
C PRO A 76 11.78 1.07 -19.08
N LEU A 77 11.52 0.14 -18.16
CA LEU A 77 12.50 -0.81 -17.65
C LEU A 77 12.50 -2.09 -18.50
N ASN A 78 13.49 -2.95 -18.28
CA ASN A 78 13.58 -4.28 -18.92
C ASN A 78 13.47 -4.24 -20.46
N GLN A 79 14.04 -3.20 -21.09
CA GLN A 79 13.96 -2.99 -22.54
C GLN A 79 12.52 -2.97 -23.06
N ASN A 80 11.57 -2.54 -22.20
CA ASN A 80 10.13 -2.57 -22.43
C ASN A 80 9.53 -3.97 -22.61
N ASN A 81 10.24 -5.05 -22.24
CA ASN A 81 9.65 -6.39 -22.14
C ASN A 81 8.88 -6.53 -20.81
N PRO A 82 7.83 -7.37 -20.76
CA PRO A 82 7.11 -7.61 -19.52
C PRO A 82 8.03 -8.24 -18.47
N VAL A 83 7.87 -7.85 -17.22
CA VAL A 83 8.57 -8.41 -16.05
C VAL A 83 7.87 -9.66 -15.52
N VAL A 84 6.55 -9.78 -15.71
CA VAL A 84 5.75 -11.01 -15.52
C VAL A 84 4.52 -11.02 -16.40
N THR A 85 4.00 -12.21 -16.70
CA THR A 85 2.75 -12.40 -17.45
C THR A 85 1.86 -13.39 -16.70
N PRO A 86 0.53 -13.16 -16.61
CA PRO A 86 -0.40 -14.13 -16.06
C PRO A 86 -0.30 -15.49 -16.74
N THR A 87 -0.28 -16.55 -15.95
CA THR A 87 -0.24 -17.95 -16.44
C THR A 87 -1.58 -18.67 -16.32
N ALA A 88 -2.62 -17.97 -15.87
CA ALA A 88 -3.98 -18.49 -15.67
C ALA A 88 -5.02 -17.39 -15.93
N GLY A 89 -6.31 -17.73 -15.83
CA GLY A 89 -7.40 -16.79 -16.13
C GLY A 89 -7.49 -16.51 -17.63
N ALA A 90 -7.70 -15.25 -18.00
CA ALA A 90 -7.69 -14.81 -19.39
C ALA A 90 -6.29 -14.91 -20.04
N GLY A 91 -5.23 -15.13 -19.26
CA GLY A 91 -3.85 -15.20 -19.75
C GLY A 91 -3.28 -13.85 -20.19
N GLY A 92 -3.79 -12.77 -19.58
CA GLY A 92 -3.38 -11.38 -19.74
C GLY A 92 -3.88 -10.55 -18.56
N LEU A 93 -3.30 -9.37 -18.37
CA LEU A 93 -3.72 -8.41 -17.36
C LEU A 93 -4.06 -7.04 -17.96
N ARG A 94 -4.87 -6.28 -17.23
CA ARG A 94 -5.03 -4.83 -17.36
C ARG A 94 -4.94 -4.16 -15.99
N ASP A 95 -4.80 -2.84 -15.99
CA ASP A 95 -4.93 -1.99 -14.79
C ASP A 95 -4.07 -2.46 -13.60
N PRO A 96 -2.75 -2.64 -13.76
CA PRO A 96 -1.90 -3.08 -12.66
C PRO A 96 -1.75 -1.97 -11.60
N PHE A 97 -1.91 -2.36 -10.33
CA PHE A 97 -1.71 -1.50 -9.17
C PHE A 97 -0.59 -2.05 -8.28
N ILE A 98 0.31 -1.18 -7.84
CA ILE A 98 1.48 -1.53 -7.01
C ILE A 98 1.33 -0.87 -5.64
N LEU A 99 1.28 -1.68 -4.58
CA LEU A 99 1.26 -1.19 -3.21
C LEU A 99 2.51 -1.65 -2.46
N ARG A 100 3.16 -0.72 -1.78
CA ARG A 100 4.20 -1.06 -0.78
C ARG A 100 3.51 -1.57 0.49
N LYS A 101 3.84 -2.79 0.89
CA LYS A 101 3.24 -3.42 2.07
C LYS A 101 3.81 -2.84 3.37
N ARG A 102 3.03 -2.89 4.44
CA ARG A 102 3.39 -2.42 5.80
C ARG A 102 4.63 -3.10 6.36
N GLU A 103 4.76 -4.40 6.09
CA GLU A 103 5.88 -5.23 6.50
C GLU A 103 7.11 -5.13 5.57
N GLY A 104 7.02 -4.32 4.52
CA GLY A 104 8.04 -4.20 3.48
C GLY A 104 7.75 -5.05 2.24
N GLY A 105 8.51 -4.79 1.18
CA GLY A 105 8.20 -5.29 -0.16
C GLY A 105 6.93 -4.68 -0.74
N PHE A 106 6.41 -5.34 -1.77
CA PHE A 106 5.34 -4.87 -2.62
C PHE A 106 4.35 -6.00 -2.90
N ILE A 107 3.11 -5.60 -3.13
CA ILE A 107 2.09 -6.41 -3.77
C ILE A 107 1.77 -5.76 -5.11
N VAL A 108 1.59 -6.57 -6.15
CA VAL A 108 1.04 -6.12 -7.41
C VAL A 108 -0.25 -6.86 -7.66
N ILE A 109 -1.31 -6.11 -7.93
CA ILE A 109 -2.63 -6.64 -8.28
C ILE A 109 -3.04 -6.13 -9.66
N ALA A 110 -3.84 -6.88 -10.40
CA ALA A 110 -4.28 -6.47 -11.72
C ALA A 110 -5.59 -7.15 -12.14
N THR A 111 -6.31 -6.50 -13.06
CA THR A 111 -7.51 -7.05 -13.71
C THR A 111 -7.16 -8.34 -14.44
N ASP A 112 -7.95 -9.41 -14.28
CA ASP A 112 -7.86 -10.61 -15.09
C ASP A 112 -8.60 -10.45 -16.42
N LEU A 113 -7.91 -9.89 -17.40
CA LEU A 113 -8.45 -9.63 -18.72
C LEU A 113 -7.33 -9.59 -19.77
N LYS A 114 -7.56 -10.22 -20.92
CA LYS A 114 -6.65 -10.17 -22.07
C LYS A 114 -7.35 -9.51 -23.23
N GLY A 115 -6.76 -8.47 -23.80
CA GLY A 115 -7.42 -7.77 -24.90
C GLY A 115 -8.54 -6.86 -24.43
N THR A 116 -9.53 -6.78 -25.31
CA THR A 116 -10.75 -5.99 -25.18
C THR A 116 -11.98 -6.89 -25.09
N ASP A 117 -11.83 -8.10 -24.53
CA ASP A 117 -12.96 -8.99 -24.25
C ASP A 117 -13.76 -8.51 -23.04
N TRP A 118 -14.46 -7.39 -23.19
CA TRP A 118 -15.23 -6.75 -22.12
C TRP A 118 -16.41 -7.60 -21.62
N GLY A 119 -16.76 -8.67 -22.34
CA GLY A 119 -17.73 -9.67 -21.91
C GLY A 119 -17.14 -10.73 -20.98
N TYR A 120 -15.80 -10.81 -20.85
CA TYR A 120 -15.14 -11.74 -19.96
C TYR A 120 -15.44 -11.41 -18.50
N ASN A 121 -16.04 -12.38 -17.83
CA ASN A 121 -16.60 -12.23 -16.51
C ASN A 121 -15.71 -12.97 -15.50
N SER A 122 -14.78 -12.24 -14.87
CA SER A 122 -13.85 -12.80 -13.88
C SER A 122 -14.11 -12.24 -12.48
N GLN A 123 -14.38 -13.14 -11.54
CA GLN A 123 -14.51 -12.85 -10.11
C GLN A 123 -13.17 -12.86 -9.37
N THR A 124 -12.07 -12.96 -10.11
CA THR A 124 -10.71 -13.07 -9.57
C THR A 124 -9.83 -11.98 -10.15
N ILE A 125 -8.81 -11.60 -9.39
CA ILE A 125 -7.75 -10.69 -9.83
C ILE A 125 -6.42 -11.44 -9.88
N HIS A 126 -5.44 -10.91 -10.61
CA HIS A 126 -4.07 -11.41 -10.53
C HIS A 126 -3.34 -10.76 -9.36
N VAL A 127 -2.51 -11.53 -8.65
CA VAL A 127 -1.72 -11.04 -7.51
C VAL A 127 -0.31 -11.62 -7.55
N TRP A 128 0.70 -10.79 -7.35
CA TRP A 128 2.10 -11.19 -7.13
C TRP A 128 2.71 -10.45 -5.94
N ASP A 129 3.62 -11.12 -5.24
CA ASP A 129 4.50 -10.47 -4.28
C ASP A 129 5.80 -10.07 -4.97
N SER A 130 6.41 -8.97 -4.51
CA SER A 130 7.76 -8.61 -4.90
C SER A 130 8.53 -7.96 -3.76
N ALA A 131 9.81 -8.28 -3.58
CA ALA A 131 10.64 -7.60 -2.59
C ALA A 131 11.13 -6.23 -3.09
N ASP A 132 11.32 -6.09 -4.41
CA ASP A 132 12.11 -5.01 -5.02
C ASP A 132 11.60 -4.52 -6.39
N LEU A 133 10.47 -5.04 -6.86
CA LEU A 133 9.90 -4.83 -8.20
C LEU A 133 10.80 -5.31 -9.37
N ARG A 134 11.78 -6.17 -9.10
CA ARG A 134 12.61 -6.82 -10.13
C ARG A 134 12.24 -8.27 -10.32
N SER A 135 11.90 -8.95 -9.23
CA SER A 135 11.43 -10.33 -9.22
C SER A 135 10.04 -10.42 -8.62
N PHE A 136 9.20 -11.28 -9.19
CA PHE A 136 7.82 -11.45 -8.78
C PHE A 136 7.56 -12.92 -8.49
N THR A 137 6.97 -13.17 -7.33
CA THR A 137 6.74 -14.52 -6.81
C THR A 137 5.32 -14.65 -6.26
N ASN A 138 4.97 -15.84 -5.78
CA ASN A 138 3.69 -16.11 -5.12
C ASN A 138 2.46 -15.70 -5.95
N TYR A 139 2.51 -15.98 -7.25
CA TYR A 139 1.38 -15.74 -8.15
C TYR A 139 0.14 -16.47 -7.64
N ARG A 140 -0.95 -15.73 -7.47
CA ARG A 140 -2.23 -16.24 -6.99
C ARG A 140 -3.39 -15.43 -7.54
N ARG A 141 -4.59 -16.00 -7.45
CA ARG A 141 -5.83 -15.42 -7.96
C ARG A 141 -6.93 -15.51 -6.90
N PRO A 142 -6.99 -14.60 -5.92
CA PRO A 142 -8.04 -14.62 -4.92
C PRO A 142 -9.40 -14.43 -5.59
N HIS A 143 -10.37 -15.23 -5.16
CA HIS A 143 -11.78 -15.12 -5.57
C HIS A 143 -12.46 -14.07 -4.71
N LEU A 144 -12.95 -13.00 -5.31
CA LEU A 144 -13.46 -11.82 -4.60
C LEU A 144 -14.96 -11.89 -4.31
N HIS A 145 -15.75 -12.52 -5.17
CA HIS A 145 -17.21 -12.59 -5.02
C HIS A 145 -17.84 -13.68 -5.88
N ASP A 146 -19.10 -14.04 -5.61
CA ASP A 146 -19.84 -15.04 -6.41
C ASP A 146 -20.82 -14.42 -7.43
N MET A 147 -20.87 -13.10 -7.52
CA MET A 147 -21.71 -12.40 -8.50
C MET A 147 -21.23 -12.69 -9.93
N VAL A 148 -22.17 -12.82 -10.87
CA VAL A 148 -21.89 -13.01 -12.30
C VAL A 148 -21.49 -11.68 -12.94
N THR A 149 -20.36 -11.13 -12.50
CA THR A 149 -19.77 -9.88 -13.01
C THR A 149 -18.25 -9.86 -12.78
N HIS A 150 -17.58 -8.84 -13.31
CA HIS A 150 -16.14 -8.68 -13.22
C HIS A 150 -15.66 -8.08 -11.90
N SER A 151 -14.36 -8.24 -11.66
CA SER A 151 -13.55 -7.48 -10.71
C SER A 151 -12.49 -6.66 -11.46
N TRP A 152 -12.85 -5.45 -11.92
CA TRP A 152 -12.00 -4.62 -12.78
C TRP A 152 -11.30 -3.49 -12.01
N ALA A 153 -10.15 -3.07 -12.54
CA ALA A 153 -9.29 -2.00 -12.02
C ALA A 153 -9.09 -2.11 -10.50
N PRO A 154 -8.52 -3.23 -10.01
CA PRO A 154 -8.39 -3.43 -8.59
C PRO A 154 -7.29 -2.54 -8.00
N GLU A 155 -7.58 -1.91 -6.86
CA GLU A 155 -6.63 -1.14 -6.08
C GLU A 155 -6.63 -1.58 -4.62
N ALA A 156 -5.55 -1.31 -3.90
CA ALA A 156 -5.43 -1.72 -2.51
C ALA A 156 -4.92 -0.60 -1.60
N PHE A 157 -5.47 -0.54 -0.39
CA PHE A 157 -5.05 0.41 0.64
C PHE A 157 -5.00 -0.26 2.00
N TRP A 158 -4.20 0.31 2.92
CA TRP A 158 -4.15 -0.17 4.29
C TRP A 158 -5.24 0.47 5.15
N ASP A 159 -6.09 -0.36 5.76
CA ASP A 159 -7.06 0.07 6.77
C ASP A 159 -6.50 -0.19 8.18
N ALA A 160 -6.03 0.88 8.81
CA ALA A 160 -5.45 0.83 10.15
C ALA A 160 -6.46 0.43 11.25
N SER A 161 -7.75 0.70 11.07
CA SER A 161 -8.78 0.36 12.06
C SER A 161 -9.06 -1.14 12.09
N ARG A 162 -8.88 -1.82 10.96
CA ARG A 162 -9.06 -3.27 10.81
C ARG A 162 -7.75 -4.04 10.95
N GLY A 163 -6.60 -3.38 10.73
CA GLY A 163 -5.32 -4.07 10.64
C GLY A 163 -5.24 -4.97 9.40
N GLN A 164 -5.88 -4.56 8.31
CA GLN A 164 -6.01 -5.32 7.07
C GLN A 164 -5.85 -4.40 5.85
N TYR A 165 -5.54 -4.98 4.70
CA TYR A 165 -5.64 -4.32 3.42
C TYR A 165 -7.08 -4.40 2.91
N GLY A 166 -7.62 -3.30 2.41
CA GLY A 166 -8.82 -3.30 1.58
C GLY A 166 -8.42 -3.41 0.11
N ILE A 167 -9.07 -4.28 -0.64
CA ILE A 167 -8.98 -4.37 -2.10
C ILE A 167 -10.29 -3.82 -2.65
N ILE A 168 -10.24 -2.68 -3.33
CA ILE A 168 -11.39 -2.11 -4.05
C ILE A 168 -11.33 -2.48 -5.52
N TYR A 169 -12.49 -2.62 -6.15
CA TYR A 169 -12.61 -2.94 -7.57
C TYR A 169 -13.99 -2.52 -8.10
N SER A 170 -14.04 -2.27 -9.40
CA SER A 170 -15.29 -2.02 -10.11
C SER A 170 -16.02 -3.34 -10.36
N SER A 171 -17.33 -3.32 -10.17
CA SER A 171 -18.20 -4.46 -10.41
C SER A 171 -19.61 -4.00 -10.77
N VAL A 172 -20.46 -4.92 -11.20
CA VAL A 172 -21.87 -4.63 -11.55
C VAL A 172 -22.80 -5.36 -10.58
N ASN A 173 -23.64 -4.61 -9.88
CA ASN A 173 -24.57 -5.18 -8.91
C ASN A 173 -25.75 -5.90 -9.63
N SER A 174 -26.64 -6.53 -8.85
CA SER A 174 -27.76 -7.30 -9.39
C SER A 174 -28.77 -6.51 -10.23
N SER A 175 -28.76 -5.17 -10.16
CA SER A 175 -29.60 -4.29 -10.99
C SER A 175 -28.94 -3.89 -12.32
N GLY A 176 -27.71 -4.32 -12.58
CA GLY A 176 -26.95 -3.88 -13.75
C GLY A 176 -26.21 -2.56 -13.55
N HIS A 177 -26.12 -2.06 -12.31
CA HIS A 177 -25.52 -0.78 -11.94
C HIS A 177 -24.07 -0.96 -11.48
N SER A 178 -23.16 -0.13 -11.99
CA SER A 178 -21.73 -0.18 -11.67
C SER A 178 -21.44 0.46 -10.32
N VAL A 179 -20.75 -0.29 -9.46
CA VAL A 179 -20.39 0.10 -8.09
C VAL A 179 -18.94 -0.22 -7.79
N LEU A 180 -18.36 0.45 -6.79
CA LEU A 180 -17.09 0.00 -6.20
C LEU A 180 -17.40 -0.96 -5.05
N MET A 181 -16.82 -2.14 -5.14
CA MET A 181 -16.86 -3.17 -4.10
C MET A 181 -15.55 -3.16 -3.31
N VAL A 182 -15.55 -3.74 -2.11
CA VAL A 182 -14.35 -3.98 -1.30
C VAL A 182 -14.35 -5.38 -0.70
N ASN A 183 -13.18 -6.01 -0.67
CA ASN A 183 -12.88 -7.12 0.23
C ASN A 183 -11.69 -6.76 1.12
N TYR A 184 -11.64 -7.30 2.33
CA TYR A 184 -10.52 -7.13 3.25
C TYR A 184 -9.67 -8.39 3.34
N THR A 185 -8.35 -8.23 3.44
CA THR A 185 -7.38 -9.33 3.52
C THR A 185 -6.14 -8.94 4.30
N SER A 186 -5.44 -9.93 4.84
CA SER A 186 -4.11 -9.74 5.44
C SER A 186 -2.99 -10.30 4.55
N ASP A 187 -3.33 -11.13 3.55
CA ASP A 187 -2.36 -11.93 2.79
C ASP A 187 -2.59 -11.93 1.26
N PHE A 188 -3.65 -11.27 0.78
CA PHE A 188 -4.09 -11.28 -0.62
C PHE A 188 -4.29 -12.70 -1.20
N THR A 189 -4.63 -13.66 -0.34
CA THR A 189 -4.99 -15.04 -0.71
C THR A 189 -6.41 -15.32 -0.25
N THR A 190 -6.68 -15.08 1.03
CA THR A 190 -8.01 -15.20 1.62
C THR A 190 -8.60 -13.81 1.78
N VAL A 191 -9.82 -13.62 1.33
CA VAL A 191 -10.52 -12.33 1.39
C VAL A 191 -11.81 -12.47 2.18
N SER A 192 -12.27 -11.38 2.81
CA SER A 192 -13.58 -11.32 3.45
C SER A 192 -14.70 -11.49 2.42
N ALA A 193 -15.95 -11.58 2.88
CA ALA A 193 -17.09 -11.39 1.99
C ALA A 193 -17.04 -9.99 1.33
N PRO A 194 -17.49 -9.85 0.07
CA PRO A 194 -17.52 -8.58 -0.63
C PRO A 194 -18.55 -7.62 -0.03
N GLN A 195 -18.24 -6.33 -0.03
CA GLN A 195 -19.13 -5.26 0.46
C GLN A 195 -19.18 -4.13 -0.56
N VAL A 196 -20.29 -3.40 -0.65
CA VAL A 196 -20.31 -2.14 -1.40
C VAL A 196 -19.43 -1.14 -0.66
N PHE A 197 -18.39 -0.66 -1.33
CA PHE A 197 -17.49 0.35 -0.80
C PHE A 197 -18.03 1.76 -1.07
N PHE A 198 -18.47 2.00 -2.31
CA PHE A 198 -19.00 3.28 -2.73
C PHE A 198 -20.03 3.12 -3.84
N ASP A 199 -21.17 3.77 -3.67
CA ASP A 199 -22.25 3.87 -4.65
C ASP A 199 -22.93 5.24 -4.48
N PRO A 200 -22.68 6.21 -5.38
CA PRO A 200 -23.27 7.54 -5.32
C PRO A 200 -24.67 7.62 -5.96
N GLY A 201 -25.24 6.50 -6.41
CA GLY A 201 -26.53 6.44 -7.09
C GLY A 201 -26.48 6.69 -8.60
N TYR A 202 -25.28 6.72 -9.19
CA TYR A 202 -25.03 6.69 -10.64
C TYR A 202 -23.79 5.84 -10.94
N ASP A 203 -23.70 5.32 -12.17
CA ASP A 203 -22.66 4.35 -12.54
C ASP A 203 -21.24 4.95 -12.44
N ILE A 204 -20.37 4.24 -11.72
CA ILE A 204 -18.97 4.62 -11.47
C ILE A 204 -18.03 3.41 -11.61
N ILE A 205 -16.77 3.68 -11.97
CA ILE A 205 -15.69 2.69 -12.14
C ILE A 205 -14.34 3.28 -11.72
N ASP A 206 -13.29 2.46 -11.76
CA ASP A 206 -11.87 2.81 -11.66
C ASP A 206 -11.55 3.64 -10.40
N GLY A 207 -11.75 3.03 -9.22
CA GLY A 207 -11.59 3.69 -7.93
C GLY A 207 -10.15 3.64 -7.40
N ASP A 208 -9.65 4.78 -6.93
CA ASP A 208 -8.34 4.94 -6.26
C ASP A 208 -8.49 5.58 -4.88
N MET A 209 -7.72 5.07 -3.91
CA MET A 209 -7.77 5.47 -2.51
C MET A 209 -6.45 6.06 -2.02
N ALA A 210 -6.42 7.38 -1.85
CA ALA A 210 -5.34 8.08 -1.15
C ALA A 210 -5.67 8.19 0.35
N VAL A 211 -4.99 7.38 1.17
CA VAL A 211 -5.25 7.29 2.61
C VAL A 211 -4.32 8.19 3.43
N GLY A 212 -4.87 8.95 4.37
CA GLY A 212 -4.11 9.69 5.38
C GLY A 212 -3.42 10.96 4.89
N VAL A 213 -3.75 11.46 3.69
CA VAL A 213 -3.21 12.69 3.13
C VAL A 213 -3.66 13.88 3.98
N ASN A 214 -2.75 14.42 4.79
CA ASN A 214 -3.03 15.45 5.80
C ASN A 214 -4.17 15.07 6.76
N GLY A 215 -4.27 13.78 7.11
CA GLY A 215 -5.31 13.27 8.00
C GLY A 215 -6.67 13.04 7.33
N VAL A 216 -6.75 13.16 6.00
CA VAL A 216 -7.96 12.94 5.21
C VAL A 216 -7.74 11.77 4.26
N ASN A 217 -8.81 11.01 4.01
CA ASN A 217 -8.83 9.98 2.97
C ASN A 217 -9.59 10.53 1.76
N TYR A 218 -9.04 10.33 0.57
CA TYR A 218 -9.66 10.73 -0.70
C TYR A 218 -9.94 9.48 -1.53
N LEU A 219 -11.17 9.40 -2.06
CA LEU A 219 -11.56 8.45 -3.10
C LEU A 219 -11.64 9.21 -4.42
N TYR A 220 -10.84 8.78 -5.39
CA TYR A 220 -10.96 9.19 -6.78
C TYR A 220 -11.68 8.08 -7.54
N PHE A 221 -12.52 8.44 -8.50
CA PHE A 221 -13.24 7.48 -9.33
C PHE A 221 -13.65 8.15 -10.63
N LYS A 222 -13.98 7.33 -11.62
CA LYS A 222 -14.50 7.77 -12.91
C LYS A 222 -16.01 7.55 -12.97
N SER A 223 -16.74 8.59 -13.36
CA SER A 223 -18.14 8.44 -13.78
C SER A 223 -18.19 7.72 -15.12
N SER A 224 -19.00 6.66 -15.25
CA SER A 224 -19.15 5.97 -16.53
C SER A 224 -20.15 6.67 -17.46
N SER A 225 -20.91 7.64 -16.94
CA SER A 225 -21.94 8.42 -17.67
C SER A 225 -21.42 9.29 -18.82
N THR A 226 -20.11 9.33 -19.08
CA THR A 226 -19.49 10.07 -20.19
C THR A 226 -18.69 9.21 -21.17
N GLY A 227 -18.83 7.88 -21.15
CA GLY A 227 -18.23 6.99 -22.16
C GLY A 227 -18.98 5.68 -22.31
N ALA A 228 -19.74 5.55 -23.40
CA ALA A 228 -20.58 4.40 -23.72
C ALA A 228 -19.85 3.05 -23.57
N TRP A 229 -20.21 2.30 -22.52
CA TRP A 229 -20.04 0.86 -22.45
C TRP A 229 -21.36 0.25 -21.98
N SER A 230 -22.32 0.16 -22.90
CA SER A 230 -23.48 -0.71 -22.71
C SER A 230 -23.00 -2.16 -22.86
N ALA A 231 -22.81 -2.85 -21.74
CA ALA A 231 -22.74 -4.31 -21.78
C ALA A 231 -24.08 -4.84 -22.34
N PRO A 232 -24.08 -5.80 -23.27
CA PRO A 232 -25.33 -6.38 -23.75
C PRO A 232 -26.03 -7.09 -22.59
N ALA A 233 -27.33 -6.80 -22.42
CA ALA A 233 -28.15 -7.48 -21.42
C ALA A 233 -28.16 -9.00 -21.66
N PRO A 234 -28.17 -9.84 -20.59
CA PRO A 234 -28.26 -11.28 -20.75
C PRO A 234 -29.59 -11.67 -21.42
N PRO A 235 -29.60 -12.71 -22.27
CA PRO A 235 -30.84 -13.21 -22.86
C PRO A 235 -31.77 -13.76 -21.77
N HIS A 236 -33.05 -13.39 -21.87
CA HIS A 236 -34.15 -13.93 -21.07
C HIS A 236 -34.36 -15.43 -21.27
#